data_AF-K6Z8I3-F1
#
_entry.id   AF-K6Z8I3-F1
#
_cell.length_a   1.000
_cell.length_b   1.000
_cell.length_c   1.000
_cell.angle_alpha   90.00
_cell.angle_beta   90.00
_cell.angle_gamma   90.00
#
_symmetry.space_group_name_H-M   'P 1'
#
loop_
_entity.id
_entity.type
_entity.pdbx_description
1 polymer ?
#
loop_
_entity_poly.entity_id
_entity_poly.type
_entity_poly.pdbx_seq_one_letter_code
_entity_poly.pdbx_strand_id
1 'polypeptide(L)'
;MQQMAESMGCQFVYAIVPENDIEDVVLKRARLKAMQQVRNAGVHMALESQLIAEGKLLAEIERLAKEMLDKPSSDFWNDDE
;
A
#
# COMPACT_ATOMS: atom_id res chain seq x y z
N MET A 1 18.71 16.43 -24.13
CA MET A 1 17.24 16.31 -24.03
C MET A 1 16.62 17.47 -23.25
N GLN A 2 17.17 17.85 -22.09
CA GLN A 2 16.69 19.00 -21.30
C GLN A 2 16.53 20.31 -22.10
N GLN A 3 17.63 20.84 -22.68
CA GLN A 3 17.59 22.09 -23.46
C GLN A 3 16.64 22.04 -24.68
N MET A 4 16.54 20.88 -25.33
CA MET A 4 15.64 20.66 -26.45
C MET A 4 14.17 20.73 -25.99
N ALA A 5 13.84 20.07 -24.88
CA ALA A 5 12.49 20.11 -24.31
C ALA A 5 12.12 21.56 -23.91
N GLU A 6 13.01 22.26 -23.21
CA GLU A 6 12.80 23.67 -22.83
C GLU A 6 12.58 24.58 -24.04
N SER A 7 13.37 24.40 -25.11
CA SER A 7 13.21 25.16 -26.36
C SER A 7 11.87 24.90 -27.06
N MET A 8 11.25 23.75 -26.81
CA MET A 8 9.93 23.38 -27.33
C MET A 8 8.78 23.74 -26.36
N GLY A 9 9.08 24.34 -25.20
CA GLY A 9 8.10 24.57 -24.14
C GLY A 9 7.63 23.30 -23.44
N CYS A 10 8.45 22.24 -23.47
CA CYS A 10 8.19 20.94 -22.83
C CYS A 10 9.08 20.73 -21.60
N GLN A 11 8.62 19.90 -20.66
CA GLN A 11 9.44 19.44 -19.53
C GLN A 11 10.03 18.06 -19.85
N PHE A 12 11.33 17.90 -19.65
CA PHE A 12 11.97 16.58 -19.72
C PHE A 12 11.96 15.94 -18.33
N VAL A 13 11.40 14.73 -18.22
CA VAL A 13 11.25 14.00 -16.95
C VAL A 13 11.82 12.60 -17.04
N TYR A 14 12.45 12.15 -15.95
CA TYR A 14 12.71 10.74 -15.71
C TYR A 14 11.61 10.20 -14.79
N ALA A 15 10.91 9.16 -15.24
CA ALA A 15 9.83 8.54 -14.48
C ALA A 15 10.01 7.03 -14.46
N ILE A 16 9.68 6.41 -13.33
CA ILE A 16 9.47 4.97 -13.23
C ILE A 16 7.99 4.74 -13.51
N VAL A 17 7.68 4.00 -14.57
CA VAL A 17 6.30 3.70 -14.97
C VAL A 17 5.99 2.27 -14.54
N PRO A 18 4.96 2.06 -13.69
CA PRO A 18 4.55 0.72 -13.33
C PRO A 18 3.96 -0.02 -14.54
N GLU A 19 4.10 -1.36 -14.56
CA GLU A 19 3.49 -2.21 -15.60
C GLU A 19 1.96 -2.29 -15.49
N ASN A 20 1.41 -2.05 -14.29
CA ASN A 20 -0.01 -2.08 -14.00
C ASN A 20 -0.51 -0.68 -13.63
N ASP A 21 -1.85 -0.53 -13.59
CA ASP A 21 -2.49 0.70 -13.17
C ASP A 21 -2.00 1.16 -11.78
N ILE A 22 -1.83 2.46 -11.63
CA ILE A 22 -1.28 3.04 -10.40
C ILE A 22 -2.17 2.70 -9.19
N GLU A 23 -3.48 2.66 -9.41
CA GLU A 23 -4.48 2.27 -8.43
C GLU A 23 -4.22 0.87 -7.88
N ASP A 24 -3.86 -0.10 -8.74
CA ASP A 24 -3.54 -1.47 -8.34
C ASP A 24 -2.25 -1.55 -7.53
N VAL A 25 -1.24 -0.77 -7.93
CA VAL A 25 0.04 -0.69 -7.22
C VAL A 25 -0.18 -0.17 -5.79
N VAL A 26 -0.95 0.92 -5.65
CA VAL A 26 -1.22 1.55 -4.35
C VAL A 26 -2.13 0.63 -3.50
N LEU A 27 -3.16 0.00 -4.09
CA LEU A 27 -4.04 -0.91 -3.37
C LEU A 27 -3.29 -2.16 -2.87
N LYS A 28 -2.42 -2.74 -3.70
CA LYS A 28 -1.57 -3.86 -3.31
C LYS A 28 -0.67 -3.49 -2.14
N ARG A 29 -0.09 -2.30 -2.15
CA ARG A 29 0.72 -1.78 -1.04
C ARG A 29 -0.09 -1.64 0.25
N ALA A 30 -1.28 -1.03 0.17
CA ALA A 30 -2.16 -0.85 1.32
C ALA A 30 -2.54 -2.19 1.98
N ARG A 31 -2.85 -3.21 1.17
CA ARG A 31 -3.12 -4.57 1.66
C ARG A 31 -1.92 -5.18 2.37
N LEU A 32 -0.72 -5.04 1.82
CA LEU A 32 0.50 -5.56 2.46
C LEU A 32 0.75 -4.93 3.84
N LYS A 33 0.61 -3.59 3.95
CA LYS A 33 0.75 -2.91 5.23
C LYS A 33 -0.35 -3.28 6.24
N ALA A 34 -1.60 -3.35 5.79
CA ALA A 34 -2.70 -3.79 6.63
C ALA A 34 -2.49 -5.22 7.15
N MET A 35 -2.03 -6.15 6.30
CA MET A 35 -1.66 -7.51 6.71
C MET A 35 -0.57 -7.53 7.78
N GLN A 36 0.47 -6.70 7.63
CA GLN A 36 1.56 -6.62 8.60
C GLN A 36 1.09 -6.05 9.94
N GLN A 37 0.27 -5.00 9.92
CA GLN A 37 -0.31 -4.42 11.12
C GLN A 37 -1.22 -5.41 11.86
N VAL A 38 -2.09 -6.10 11.13
CA VAL A 38 -2.98 -7.12 11.67
C VAL A 38 -2.19 -8.31 12.22
N ARG A 39 -1.15 -8.77 11.53
CA ARG A 39 -0.25 -9.82 12.03
C ARG A 39 0.41 -9.38 13.34
N ASN A 40 0.97 -8.17 13.40
CA ASN A 40 1.64 -7.65 14.59
C ASN A 40 0.67 -7.55 15.79
N ALA A 41 -0.56 -7.09 15.57
CA ALA A 41 -1.59 -7.07 16.60
C ALA A 41 -2.05 -8.49 17.00
N GLY A 42 -2.11 -9.41 16.02
CA GLY A 42 -2.57 -10.80 16.18
C GLY A 42 -1.56 -11.76 16.81
N VAL A 43 -0.28 -11.40 16.96
CA VAL A 43 0.73 -12.22 17.66
C VAL A 43 0.28 -12.59 19.09
N HIS A 44 -0.56 -11.76 19.72
CA HIS A 44 -1.14 -12.04 21.04
C HIS A 44 -2.42 -12.90 21.03
N MET A 45 -3.03 -13.19 19.88
CA MET A 45 -4.35 -13.85 19.76
C MET A 45 -4.31 -15.29 19.24
N ALA A 46 -3.12 -15.90 19.10
CA ALA A 46 -2.92 -17.16 18.38
C ALA A 46 -3.51 -18.44 19.03
N LEU A 47 -4.25 -18.36 20.15
CA LEU A 47 -4.63 -19.55 20.93
C LEU A 47 -6.11 -19.95 20.92
N GLU A 48 -7.05 -19.19 20.34
CA GLU A 48 -8.47 -19.42 20.72
C GLU A 48 -9.49 -19.82 19.63
N SER A 49 -9.32 -19.59 18.32
CA SER A 49 -10.36 -20.04 17.35
C SER A 49 -9.95 -19.84 15.88
N GLN A 50 -9.50 -20.89 15.19
CA GLN A 50 -8.79 -20.79 13.90
C GLN A 50 -9.63 -20.71 12.61
N LEU A 51 -10.97 -20.81 12.62
CA LEU A 51 -11.73 -20.88 11.34
C LEU A 51 -12.68 -19.70 11.09
N ILE A 52 -13.47 -19.27 12.09
CA ILE A 52 -14.31 -18.05 11.97
C ILE A 52 -13.43 -16.79 11.95
N ALA A 53 -12.22 -16.88 12.49
CA ALA A 53 -11.26 -15.79 12.53
C ALA A 53 -10.72 -15.41 11.14
N GLU A 54 -10.56 -16.35 10.21
CA GLU A 54 -9.88 -16.08 8.93
C GLU A 54 -10.69 -15.16 8.01
N GLY A 55 -12.00 -15.41 7.87
CA GLY A 55 -12.88 -14.52 7.09
C GLY A 55 -13.01 -13.11 7.72
N LYS A 56 -13.02 -13.03 9.05
CA LYS A 56 -13.00 -11.75 9.76
C LYS A 56 -11.66 -11.03 9.60
N LEU A 57 -10.56 -11.78 9.56
CA LEU A 57 -9.22 -11.25 9.36
C LEU A 57 -9.07 -10.60 7.99
N LEU A 58 -9.54 -11.26 6.93
CA LEU A 58 -9.53 -10.72 5.57
C LEU A 58 -10.39 -9.45 5.47
N ALA A 59 -11.57 -9.45 6.08
CA ALA A 59 -12.41 -8.26 6.12
C ALA A 59 -11.74 -7.09 6.85
N GLU A 60 -11.02 -7.37 7.95
CA GLU A 60 -10.29 -6.36 8.71
C GLU A 60 -9.07 -5.82 7.95
N ILE A 61 -8.35 -6.69 7.23
CA ILE A 61 -7.26 -6.28 6.33
C ILE A 61 -7.80 -5.34 5.24
N GLU A 62 -8.91 -5.68 4.58
CA GLU A 62 -9.50 -4.81 3.56
C GLU A 62 -10.00 -3.49 4.15
N ARG A 63 -10.57 -3.50 5.37
CA ARG A 63 -10.99 -2.29 6.08
C ARG A 63 -9.82 -1.36 6.34
N LEU A 64 -8.73 -1.89 6.90
CA LEU A 64 -7.52 -1.14 7.20
C LEU A 64 -6.83 -0.64 5.92
N ALA A 65 -6.79 -1.47 4.87
CA ALA A 65 -6.24 -1.06 3.59
C ALA A 65 -6.99 0.15 3.01
N LYS A 66 -8.33 0.16 3.06
CA LYS A 66 -9.14 1.33 2.64
C LYS A 66 -8.87 2.56 3.51
N GLU A 67 -8.78 2.38 4.82
CA GLU A 67 -8.49 3.47 5.74
C GLU A 67 -7.12 4.12 5.46
N MET A 68 -6.11 3.31 5.11
CA MET A 68 -4.78 3.82 4.69
C MET A 68 -4.82 4.58 3.37
N LEU A 69 -5.70 4.21 2.44
CA LEU A 69 -5.87 4.92 1.17
C LEU A 69 -6.59 6.27 1.37
N ASP A 70 -7.57 6.32 2.26
CA ASP A 70 -8.32 7.55 2.58
C ASP A 70 -7.46 8.54 3.39
N LYS A 71 -6.56 8.02 4.24
CA LYS A 71 -5.67 8.80 5.10
C LYS A 71 -4.23 8.31 5.01
N PRO A 72 -3.54 8.57 3.89
CA PRO A 72 -2.17 8.11 3.68
C PRO A 72 -1.22 8.76 4.70
N SER A 73 -0.52 7.93 5.47
CA SER A 73 0.55 8.37 6.35
C SER A 73 1.86 8.53 5.58
N SER A 74 2.79 9.33 6.11
CA SER A 74 4.14 9.47 5.55
C SER A 74 4.90 8.14 5.50
N ASP A 75 4.55 7.20 6.39
CA ASP A 75 5.17 5.88 6.40
C ASP A 75 4.61 4.93 5.37
N PHE A 76 3.56 5.25 4.60
CA PHE A 76 2.93 4.28 3.69
C PHE A 76 3.92 3.56 2.75
N TRP A 77 4.96 4.26 2.29
CA TRP A 77 6.04 3.70 1.46
C TRP A 77 7.34 3.39 2.20
N ASN A 78 7.47 3.77 3.48
CA ASN A 78 8.64 3.45 4.29
C ASN A 78 8.42 2.10 4.99
N ASP A 79 9.32 1.16 4.73
CA ASP A 79 9.38 -0.14 5.43
C ASP A 79 10.54 -0.20 6.43
N ASP A 80 11.24 0.92 6.66
CA ASP A 80 12.33 1.03 7.62
C ASP A 80 11.76 1.14 9.05
N GLU A 81 11.32 0.01 9.62
CA GLU A 81 11.12 -0.21 11.08
C GLU A 81 11.80 -1.49 11.54
#